data_AF-A0A837CBV6-F1
#
_entry.id   AF-A0A837CBV6-F1
#
_cell.length_a   1.000
_cell.length_b   1.000
_cell.length_c   1.000
_cell.angle_alpha   90.00
_cell.angle_beta   90.00
_cell.angle_gamma   90.00
#
_symmetry.space_group_name_H-M   'P 1'
#
loop_
_entity.id
_entity.type
_entity.pdbx_description
1 polymer ?
#
loop_
_entity_poly.entity_id
_entity_poly.type
_entity_poly.pdbx_seq_one_letter_code
_entity_poly.pdbx_strand_id
1 'polypeptide(L)'
;MMARDERDWRRELVLAYPDLFHPAGDPPPARTLPDVADGWRDLLERVCARMQAALQPGETIRIIQIDKKSGSLRVYWRGDVTPQTAARLYEAIALAKARSTCTCESCGAEGQLCFVGSGYMIRCAAHVQGELIPTPSGRENVHLVRVSMADGYRIVARRYDRLADRFADEDPAVRETRRPETTVTANWRIDLMQAHPKLFAIVQSKPQASFGYPSCNAGWRDVLDQLCRRIEAALAHNETFKFVRIGTKLGLLWIKWEGEVSGESRAKIEDAISLALQRAGSTCDICGLERSASAC
;
A
#
# COMPACT_ATOMS: atom_id res chain seq x y z
N MET A 1 3.03 23.80 35.76
CA MET A 1 4.02 22.90 36.38
C MET A 1 3.62 21.45 36.09
N MET A 2 4.21 20.85 35.07
CA MET A 2 4.33 19.40 34.88
C MET A 2 5.61 19.22 34.05
N ALA A 3 6.71 18.90 34.73
CA ALA A 3 7.95 18.50 34.10
C ALA A 3 7.72 17.12 33.46
N ARG A 4 7.78 17.03 32.13
CA ARG A 4 8.03 15.76 31.45
C ARG A 4 9.51 15.66 31.17
N ASP A 5 10.25 15.20 32.17
CA ASP A 5 11.50 14.48 31.91
C ASP A 5 11.09 13.08 31.43
N GLU A 6 10.80 12.94 30.13
CA GLU A 6 10.41 11.66 29.53
C GLU A 6 11.41 11.36 28.40
N ARG A 7 12.29 10.40 28.65
CA ARG A 7 13.23 9.84 27.67
C ARG A 7 12.50 9.57 26.34
N ASP A 8 12.95 10.23 25.26
CA ASP A 8 12.40 10.01 23.93
C ASP A 8 12.66 8.55 23.51
N TRP A 9 11.63 7.71 23.58
CA TRP A 9 11.73 6.27 23.29
C TRP A 9 12.29 5.99 21.89
N ARG A 10 12.17 6.95 20.95
CA ARG A 10 12.77 6.85 19.61
C ARG A 10 14.29 6.82 19.69
N ARG A 11 14.88 7.63 20.59
CA ARG A 11 16.32 7.60 20.87
C ARG A 11 16.69 6.30 21.58
N GLU A 12 15.91 5.85 22.54
CA GLU A 12 16.13 4.56 23.20
C GLU A 12 16.13 3.40 22.20
N LEU A 13 15.19 3.40 21.24
CA LEU A 13 15.13 2.40 20.17
C LEU A 13 16.39 2.41 19.32
N VAL A 14 16.84 3.59 18.86
CA VAL A 14 18.07 3.72 18.05
C VAL A 14 19.29 3.21 18.83
N LEU A 15 19.37 3.51 20.13
CA LEU A 15 20.45 3.06 21.00
C LEU A 15 20.39 1.55 21.29
N ALA A 16 19.19 0.96 21.35
CA ALA A 16 19.00 -0.47 21.59
C ALA A 16 19.36 -1.34 20.37
N TYR A 17 19.31 -0.78 19.16
CA TYR A 17 19.59 -1.49 17.91
C TYR A 17 20.73 -0.85 17.11
N PRO A 18 21.95 -0.69 17.71
CA PRO A 18 23.03 0.05 17.09
C PRO A 18 23.36 -0.49 15.70
N ASP A 19 23.39 -1.80 15.51
CA ASP A 19 23.74 -2.44 14.23
C ASP A 19 22.78 -2.11 13.08
N LEU A 20 21.52 -1.77 13.40
CA LEU A 20 20.52 -1.40 12.39
C LEU A 20 20.56 0.08 12.03
N PHE A 21 21.09 0.92 12.92
CA PHE A 21 21.11 2.37 12.77
C PHE A 21 22.54 2.93 12.52
N HIS A 22 23.56 2.06 12.43
CA HIS A 22 25.00 2.42 12.42
C HIS A 22 25.57 3.02 11.10
N PRO A 23 26.70 3.77 11.20
CA PRO A 23 27.06 4.50 12.41
C PRO A 23 26.05 5.64 12.55
N ALA A 24 25.46 5.72 13.74
CA ALA A 24 24.86 6.96 14.17
C ALA A 24 25.97 8.02 14.06
N GLY A 25 25.79 9.02 13.20
CA GLY A 25 26.44 10.29 13.52
C GLY A 25 25.99 10.66 14.93
N ASP A 26 26.84 11.26 15.74
CA ASP A 26 26.39 11.86 17.00
C ASP A 26 26.07 13.34 16.72
N PRO A 27 24.79 13.76 16.69
CA PRO A 27 23.56 12.98 16.87
C PRO A 27 23.06 12.32 15.57
N PRO A 28 22.20 11.28 15.67
CA PRO A 28 21.67 10.58 14.49
C PRO A 28 20.99 11.58 13.56
N PRO A 29 21.21 11.52 12.24
CA PRO A 29 20.54 12.44 11.33
C PRO A 29 19.02 12.31 11.52
N ALA A 30 18.30 13.44 11.63
CA ALA A 30 16.88 13.47 12.00
C ALA A 30 15.97 12.49 11.21
N ARG A 31 16.37 12.12 9.99
CA ARG A 31 15.69 11.12 9.14
C ARG A 31 15.74 9.68 9.64
N THR A 32 16.63 9.38 10.60
CA THR A 32 16.76 8.04 11.21
C THR A 32 15.88 7.85 12.44
N LEU A 33 15.42 8.95 13.05
CA LEU A 33 14.43 8.88 14.12
C LEU A 33 13.06 8.53 13.51
N PRO A 34 12.32 7.56 14.09
CA PRO A 34 10.99 7.22 13.61
C PRO A 34 10.02 8.39 13.65
N ASP A 35 9.50 8.79 12.48
CA ASP A 35 8.41 9.77 12.36
C ASP A 35 7.04 9.08 12.48
N VAL A 36 6.78 8.52 13.68
CA VAL A 36 5.54 7.81 14.03
C VAL A 36 5.14 8.13 15.47
N ALA A 37 3.86 7.95 15.81
CA ALA A 37 3.34 8.21 17.15
C ALA A 37 3.62 7.06 18.14
N ASP A 38 3.50 7.36 19.45
CA ASP A 38 4.00 6.52 20.54
C ASP A 38 3.32 5.14 20.63
N GLY A 39 2.07 5.02 20.16
CA GLY A 39 1.36 3.74 20.11
C GLY A 39 2.03 2.70 19.21
N TRP A 40 3.01 3.08 18.39
CA TRP A 40 3.77 2.17 17.54
C TRP A 40 5.14 1.78 18.10
N ARG A 41 5.47 2.14 19.34
CA ARG A 41 6.73 1.76 20.00
C ARG A 41 6.99 0.25 19.96
N ASP A 42 6.08 -0.57 20.51
CA ASP A 42 6.19 -2.05 20.53
C ASP A 42 6.32 -2.62 19.10
N LEU A 43 5.58 -2.05 18.15
CA LEU A 43 5.65 -2.46 16.75
C LEU A 43 7.06 -2.24 16.17
N LEU A 44 7.68 -1.10 16.48
CA LEU A 44 9.03 -0.79 16.03
C LEU A 44 10.11 -1.59 16.75
N GLU A 45 9.95 -1.85 18.05
CA GLU A 45 10.84 -2.76 18.78
C GLU A 45 10.82 -4.16 18.14
N ARG A 46 9.64 -4.67 17.79
CA ARG A 46 9.50 -5.97 17.11
C ARG A 46 10.13 -6.02 15.73
N VAL A 47 9.94 -5.00 14.89
CA VAL A 47 10.55 -5.01 13.55
C VAL A 47 12.07 -4.93 13.64
N CYS A 48 12.61 -4.13 14.57
CA CYS A 48 14.05 -4.07 14.79
C CYS A 48 14.60 -5.42 15.27
N ALA A 49 13.97 -6.04 16.27
CA ALA A 49 14.35 -7.39 16.73
C ALA A 49 14.35 -8.43 15.60
N ARG A 50 13.30 -8.45 14.77
CA ARG A 50 13.21 -9.36 13.61
C ARG A 50 14.28 -9.09 12.56
N MET A 51 14.55 -7.81 12.27
CA MET A 51 15.56 -7.43 11.29
C MET A 51 16.96 -7.81 11.77
N GLN A 52 17.28 -7.58 13.05
CA GLN A 52 18.57 -7.99 13.62
C GLN A 52 18.73 -9.51 13.63
N ALA A 53 17.69 -10.25 14.04
CA ALA A 53 17.70 -11.72 14.02
C ALA A 53 17.77 -12.32 12.60
N ALA A 54 17.40 -11.54 11.57
CA ALA A 54 17.53 -11.97 10.19
C ALA A 54 18.97 -11.87 9.66
N LEU A 55 19.86 -11.10 10.27
CA LEU A 55 21.23 -10.96 9.77
C LEU A 55 22.07 -12.20 10.08
N GLN A 56 22.87 -12.64 9.11
CA GLN A 56 23.92 -13.65 9.30
C GLN A 56 25.24 -12.99 9.72
N PRO A 57 26.19 -13.76 10.28
CA PRO A 57 27.53 -13.23 10.59
C PRO A 57 28.18 -12.56 9.37
N GLY A 58 28.61 -11.31 9.53
CA GLY A 58 29.25 -10.52 8.47
C GLY A 58 28.28 -9.75 7.55
N GLU A 59 26.97 -10.00 7.64
CA GLU A 59 25.96 -9.19 6.94
C GLU A 59 25.66 -7.91 7.72
N THR A 60 25.52 -6.79 7.01
CA THR A 60 25.21 -5.50 7.62
C THR A 60 24.11 -4.79 6.86
N ILE A 61 23.23 -4.13 7.59
CA ILE A 61 22.21 -3.25 7.02
C ILE A 61 22.15 -1.95 7.82
N ARG A 62 21.61 -0.93 7.17
CA ARG A 62 21.31 0.37 7.75
C ARG A 62 19.90 0.78 7.41
N ILE A 63 19.09 1.04 8.42
CA ILE A 63 17.80 1.70 8.29
C ILE A 63 18.07 3.16 7.93
N ILE A 64 17.54 3.60 6.79
CA ILE A 64 17.74 4.96 6.28
C ILE A 64 16.53 5.86 6.53
N GLN A 65 15.34 5.28 6.76
CA GLN A 65 14.11 6.03 6.99
C GLN A 65 13.02 5.13 7.59
N ILE A 66 12.33 5.65 8.60
CA ILE A 66 11.11 5.07 9.15
C ILE A 66 10.03 6.15 9.12
N ASP A 67 8.96 5.90 8.38
CA ASP A 67 7.85 6.86 8.26
C ASP A 67 6.47 6.17 8.26
N LYS A 68 5.44 7.00 8.32
CA LYS A 68 4.05 6.61 8.13
C LYS A 68 3.55 7.13 6.79
N LYS A 69 2.80 6.28 6.07
CA LYS A 69 1.95 6.73 4.96
C LYS A 69 0.57 6.09 5.02
N SER A 70 -0.44 6.94 5.24
CA SER A 70 -1.86 6.56 5.25
C SER A 70 -2.17 5.44 6.26
N GLY A 71 -1.71 5.58 7.50
CA GLY A 71 -1.96 4.57 8.55
C GLY A 71 -1.09 3.31 8.46
N SER A 72 -0.07 3.30 7.60
CA SER A 72 0.81 2.14 7.44
C SER A 72 2.29 2.53 7.58
N LEU A 73 3.04 1.71 8.31
CA LEU A 73 4.48 1.86 8.52
C LEU A 73 5.27 1.60 7.23
N ARG A 74 6.32 2.38 7.02
CA ARG A 74 7.36 2.11 6.02
C ARG A 74 8.72 2.11 6.69
N VAL A 75 9.52 1.12 6.35
CA VAL A 75 10.91 1.00 6.77
C VAL A 75 11.74 0.86 5.51
N TYR A 76 12.68 1.78 5.34
CA TYR A 76 13.64 1.76 4.24
C TYR A 76 15.01 1.41 4.81
N TRP A 77 15.70 0.47 4.16
CA TRP A 77 17.02 0.05 4.54
C TRP A 77 17.94 -0.09 3.31
N ARG A 78 19.25 -0.09 3.56
CA ARG A 78 20.31 -0.39 2.60
C ARG A 78 21.32 -1.32 3.25
N GLY A 79 22.03 -2.11 2.47
CA GLY A 79 23.08 -2.99 2.99
C GLY A 79 23.35 -4.14 2.05
N ASP A 80 24.48 -4.81 2.28
CA ASP A 80 24.92 -5.96 1.50
C ASP A 80 24.55 -7.22 2.28
N VAL A 81 23.55 -7.94 1.76
CA VAL A 81 23.01 -9.15 2.37
C VAL A 81 22.75 -10.20 1.29
N THR A 82 22.76 -11.46 1.69
CA THR A 82 22.35 -12.56 0.82
C THR A 82 20.89 -12.41 0.41
N PRO A 83 20.48 -12.98 -0.75
CA PRO A 83 19.07 -13.01 -1.16
C PRO A 83 18.14 -13.62 -0.09
N GLN A 84 18.63 -14.62 0.65
CA GLN A 84 17.92 -15.29 1.74
C GLN A 84 17.72 -14.36 2.95
N THR A 85 18.73 -13.58 3.32
CA THR A 85 18.58 -12.55 4.36
C THR A 85 17.67 -11.43 3.91
N ALA A 86 17.82 -10.94 2.67
CA ALA A 86 16.92 -9.93 2.11
C ALA A 86 15.45 -10.39 2.17
N ALA A 87 15.17 -11.65 1.87
CA ALA A 87 13.84 -12.24 1.99
C ALA A 87 13.26 -12.11 3.41
N ARG A 88 14.04 -12.51 4.42
CA ARG A 88 13.66 -12.43 5.83
C ARG A 88 13.46 -10.98 6.29
N LEU A 89 14.28 -10.04 5.82
CA LEU A 89 14.11 -8.61 6.08
C LEU A 89 12.80 -8.08 5.47
N TYR A 90 12.49 -8.44 4.22
CA TYR A 90 11.22 -8.06 3.59
C TYR A 90 10.02 -8.64 4.33
N GLU A 91 10.11 -9.87 4.82
CA GLU A 91 9.05 -10.49 5.63
C GLU A 91 8.86 -9.78 6.98
N ALA A 92 9.96 -9.45 7.68
CA ALA A 92 9.91 -8.67 8.91
C ALA A 92 9.21 -7.31 8.72
N ILE A 93 9.55 -6.59 7.64
CA ILE A 93 8.93 -5.31 7.29
C ILE A 93 7.46 -5.51 6.88
N ALA A 94 7.13 -6.59 6.16
CA ALA A 94 5.76 -6.90 5.79
C ALA A 94 4.88 -7.16 7.01
N LEU A 95 5.37 -7.90 8.02
CA LEU A 95 4.68 -8.11 9.29
C LEU A 95 4.46 -6.79 10.05
N ALA A 96 5.51 -5.95 10.15
CA ALA A 96 5.40 -4.65 10.82
C ALA A 96 4.40 -3.72 10.11
N LYS A 97 4.43 -3.72 8.77
CA LYS A 97 3.47 -2.99 7.94
C LYS A 97 2.04 -3.50 8.17
N ALA A 98 1.83 -4.81 8.20
CA ALA A 98 0.51 -5.40 8.44
C ALA A 98 -0.02 -5.10 9.85
N ARG A 99 0.84 -5.21 10.87
CA ARG A 99 0.51 -4.84 12.24
C ARG A 99 0.12 -3.37 12.35
N SER A 100 0.82 -2.48 11.63
CA SER A 100 0.58 -1.03 11.72
C SER A 100 -0.82 -0.64 11.26
N THR A 101 -1.37 -1.34 10.25
CA THR A 101 -2.71 -1.04 9.70
C THR A 101 -3.87 -1.45 10.61
N CYS A 102 -3.59 -2.18 11.69
CA CYS A 102 -4.56 -2.53 12.72
C CYS A 102 -4.10 -2.12 14.14
N THR A 103 -3.11 -1.23 14.26
CA THR A 103 -2.60 -0.72 15.54
C THR A 103 -2.88 0.76 15.70
N CYS A 104 -3.62 1.15 16.73
CA CYS A 104 -3.86 2.53 17.10
C CYS A 104 -2.53 3.26 17.31
N GLU A 105 -2.32 4.34 16.56
CA GLU A 105 -1.04 5.07 16.62
C GLU A 105 -0.89 5.87 17.93
N SER A 106 -1.98 6.12 18.64
CA SER A 106 -1.96 6.84 19.92
C SER A 106 -1.62 5.94 21.11
N CYS A 107 -2.13 4.71 21.16
CA CYS A 107 -1.99 3.84 22.35
C CYS A 107 -1.56 2.40 22.09
N GLY A 108 -1.42 1.97 20.83
CA GLY A 108 -1.01 0.61 20.49
C GLY A 108 -2.11 -0.46 20.56
N ALA A 109 -3.31 -0.11 21.04
CA ALA A 109 -4.47 -1.00 21.02
C ALA A 109 -4.89 -1.33 19.58
N GLU A 110 -5.72 -2.36 19.41
CA GLU A 110 -6.29 -2.67 18.09
C GLU A 110 -7.13 -1.50 17.57
N GLY A 111 -6.95 -1.16 16.31
CA GLY A 111 -7.58 -0.01 15.70
C GLY A 111 -8.01 -0.25 14.27
N GLN A 112 -8.87 0.65 13.79
CA GLN A 112 -9.39 0.66 12.45
C GLN A 112 -8.95 1.93 11.73
N LEU A 113 -8.95 1.87 10.40
CA LEU A 113 -8.66 3.02 9.56
C LEU A 113 -9.76 4.06 9.73
N CYS A 114 -9.38 5.28 10.09
CA CYS A 114 -10.27 6.42 10.14
C CYS A 114 -9.68 7.59 9.34
N PHE A 115 -10.56 8.42 8.82
CA PHE A 115 -10.21 9.69 8.22
C PHE A 115 -10.46 10.81 9.21
N VAL A 116 -9.39 11.55 9.57
CA VAL A 116 -9.41 12.63 10.55
C VAL A 116 -8.81 13.87 9.92
N GLY A 117 -9.62 14.93 9.77
CA GLY A 117 -9.21 16.15 9.08
C GLY A 117 -8.84 15.88 7.62
N SER A 118 -7.55 15.94 7.30
CA SER A 118 -7.01 15.71 5.95
C SER A 118 -6.20 14.40 5.81
N GLY A 119 -6.15 13.58 6.87
CA GLY A 119 -5.24 12.44 6.97
C GLY A 119 -5.93 11.11 7.30
N TYR A 120 -5.30 10.02 6.86
CA TYR A 120 -5.68 8.65 7.23
C TYR A 120 -4.85 8.19 8.41
N MET A 121 -5.53 7.68 9.44
CA MET A 121 -4.90 7.23 10.68
C MET A 121 -5.52 5.91 11.15
N ILE A 122 -4.78 5.13 11.93
CA ILE A 122 -5.34 3.99 12.64
C ILE A 122 -5.68 4.40 14.07
N ARG A 123 -6.93 4.20 14.49
CA ARG A 123 -7.40 4.56 15.84
C ARG A 123 -8.25 3.43 16.41
N CYS A 124 -8.12 3.19 17.72
CA CYS A 124 -9.01 2.30 18.44
C CYS A 124 -10.34 3.00 18.72
N ALA A 125 -11.34 2.24 19.18
CA ALA A 125 -12.66 2.79 19.53
C ALA A 125 -12.58 3.96 20.54
N ALA A 126 -11.61 3.95 21.45
CA ALA A 126 -11.43 5.03 22.43
C ALA A 126 -10.78 6.30 21.84
N HIS A 127 -10.05 6.20 20.72
CA HIS A 127 -9.31 7.30 20.11
C HIS A 127 -9.81 7.69 18.72
N VAL A 128 -10.90 7.08 18.25
CA VAL A 128 -11.50 7.44 16.97
C VAL A 128 -12.01 8.88 17.05
N GLN A 129 -11.55 9.72 16.14
CA GLN A 129 -11.91 11.14 16.06
C GLN A 129 -12.17 11.49 14.60
N GLY A 130 -13.15 10.83 13.99
CA GLY A 130 -13.46 11.01 12.57
C GLY A 130 -14.25 9.86 12.00
N GLU A 131 -14.37 9.84 10.68
CA GLU A 131 -15.13 8.82 9.97
C GLU A 131 -14.33 7.51 9.90
N LEU A 132 -14.91 6.42 10.37
CA LEU A 132 -14.36 5.09 10.17
C LEU A 132 -14.46 4.73 8.70
N ILE A 133 -13.35 4.29 8.13
CA ILE A 133 -13.33 3.75 6.77
C ILE A 133 -13.61 2.26 6.88
N PRO A 134 -14.79 1.78 6.44
CA PRO A 134 -15.11 0.37 6.52
C PRO A 134 -14.11 -0.44 5.70
N THR A 135 -13.57 -1.49 6.31
CA THR A 135 -12.77 -2.46 5.58
C THR A 135 -13.73 -3.39 4.82
N PRO A 136 -13.55 -3.60 3.51
CA PRO A 136 -14.42 -4.52 2.76
C PRO A 136 -14.39 -5.92 3.36
N SER A 137 -15.57 -6.53 3.52
CA SER A 137 -15.70 -7.86 4.11
C SER A 137 -14.86 -8.90 3.37
N GLY A 138 -14.16 -9.75 4.12
CA GLY A 138 -13.23 -10.76 3.58
C GLY A 138 -11.91 -10.20 3.05
N ARG A 139 -11.60 -8.90 3.27
CA ARG A 139 -10.28 -8.30 3.03
C ARG A 139 -9.64 -7.78 4.33
N GLU A 140 -10.19 -8.16 5.48
CA GLU A 140 -9.67 -7.77 6.78
C GLU A 140 -8.25 -8.32 6.94
N ASN A 141 -7.30 -7.42 7.17
CA ASN A 141 -5.90 -7.74 7.37
C ASN A 141 -5.28 -8.57 6.23
N VAL A 142 -5.75 -8.42 4.99
CA VAL A 142 -5.11 -9.05 3.82
C VAL A 142 -4.02 -8.13 3.27
N HIS A 143 -2.80 -8.65 3.14
CA HIS A 143 -1.63 -7.90 2.68
C HIS A 143 -0.96 -8.59 1.51
N LEU A 144 -0.45 -7.79 0.58
CA LEU A 144 0.46 -8.25 -0.46
C LEU A 144 1.86 -8.38 0.12
N VAL A 145 2.38 -9.60 0.14
CA VAL A 145 3.67 -9.97 0.73
C VAL A 145 4.57 -10.55 -0.35
N ARG A 146 5.84 -10.15 -0.32
CA ARG A 146 6.89 -10.73 -1.15
C ARG A 146 7.33 -12.06 -0.53
N VAL A 147 7.16 -13.15 -1.26
CA VAL A 147 7.61 -14.49 -0.87
C VAL A 147 8.74 -14.91 -1.80
N SER A 148 9.89 -15.26 -1.24
CA SER A 148 11.04 -15.73 -2.01
C SER A 148 10.83 -17.15 -2.52
N MET A 149 11.35 -17.38 -3.72
CA MET A 149 11.29 -18.64 -4.46
C MET A 149 12.72 -19.00 -4.91
N ALA A 150 12.94 -20.23 -5.38
CA ALA A 150 14.25 -20.66 -5.88
C ALA A 150 14.75 -19.82 -7.07
N ASP A 151 13.84 -19.27 -7.87
CA ASP A 151 14.10 -18.48 -9.08
C ASP A 151 13.85 -16.96 -8.91
N GLY A 152 13.58 -16.50 -7.68
CA GLY A 152 13.35 -15.08 -7.41
C GLY A 152 12.32 -14.83 -6.32
N TYR A 153 11.26 -14.11 -6.65
CA TYR A 153 10.18 -13.82 -5.70
C TYR A 153 8.83 -13.72 -6.39
N ARG A 154 7.78 -14.03 -5.64
CA ARG A 154 6.38 -13.78 -6.02
C ARG A 154 5.72 -12.85 -5.02
N ILE A 155 4.72 -12.11 -5.47
CA ILE A 155 3.83 -11.35 -4.59
C ILE A 155 2.57 -12.17 -4.37
N VAL A 156 2.23 -12.44 -3.11
CA VAL A 156 1.03 -13.20 -2.74
C VAL A 156 0.17 -12.39 -1.77
N ALA A 157 -1.14 -12.57 -1.84
CA ALA A 157 -2.04 -12.10 -0.80
C ALA A 157 -1.97 -13.07 0.38
N ARG A 158 -1.70 -12.56 1.59
CA ARG A 158 -1.75 -13.34 2.83
C ARG A 158 -2.55 -12.58 3.88
N ARG A 159 -3.32 -13.30 4.67
CA ARG A 159 -4.04 -12.74 5.82
C ARG A 159 -3.10 -12.63 7.01
N TYR A 160 -3.07 -11.48 7.65
CA TYR A 160 -2.28 -11.23 8.85
C TYR A 160 -3.12 -11.53 10.10
N ASP A 161 -2.60 -12.42 10.93
CA ASP A 161 -3.11 -12.71 12.27
C ASP A 161 -2.38 -11.81 13.27
N ARG A 162 -3.11 -10.86 13.86
CA ARG A 162 -2.59 -9.90 14.84
C ARG A 162 -2.17 -10.58 16.15
N LEU A 163 -2.91 -11.59 16.59
CA LEU A 163 -2.67 -12.27 17.86
C LEU A 163 -1.40 -13.11 17.77
N ALA A 164 -1.26 -13.87 16.69
CA ALA A 164 -0.07 -14.67 16.44
C ALA A 164 1.09 -13.86 15.82
N ASP A 165 0.85 -12.60 15.42
CA ASP A 165 1.80 -11.69 14.77
C ASP A 165 2.52 -12.35 13.58
N ARG A 166 1.74 -13.04 12.74
CA ARG A 166 2.21 -13.80 11.58
C ARG A 166 1.22 -13.70 10.42
N PHE A 167 1.70 -14.00 9.22
CA PHE A 167 0.79 -14.29 8.12
C PHE A 167 0.27 -15.72 8.25
N ALA A 168 -1.03 -15.91 8.13
CA ALA A 168 -1.60 -17.23 7.94
C ALA A 168 -1.18 -17.74 6.55
N ASP A 169 -0.71 -18.98 6.49
CA ASP A 169 -0.62 -19.74 5.25
C ASP A 169 -2.05 -20.13 4.88
N GLU A 170 -2.66 -19.46 3.90
CA GLU A 170 -3.94 -19.95 3.39
C GLU A 170 -3.71 -21.18 2.49
N ASP A 171 -4.40 -22.25 2.89
CA ASP A 171 -4.78 -23.50 2.23
C ASP A 171 -4.47 -23.65 0.71
N PRO A 172 -3.88 -24.77 0.23
CA PRO A 172 -3.70 -25.08 -1.19
C PRO A 172 -5.00 -25.11 -2.02
N ALA A 173 -6.17 -25.02 -1.39
CA ALA A 173 -7.46 -24.87 -2.06
C ALA A 173 -7.73 -23.48 -2.66
N VAL A 174 -6.80 -22.51 -2.58
CA VAL A 174 -6.75 -21.40 -3.55
C VAL A 174 -6.48 -22.02 -4.92
N ARG A 175 -7.58 -22.42 -5.58
CA ARG A 175 -7.61 -23.07 -6.90
C ARG A 175 -6.55 -22.44 -7.78
N GLU A 176 -5.61 -23.29 -8.15
CA GLU A 176 -4.67 -23.13 -9.23
C GLU A 176 -5.47 -22.87 -10.52
N THR A 177 -5.90 -21.62 -10.73
CA THR A 177 -6.41 -21.20 -12.03
C THR A 177 -5.20 -20.98 -12.91
N ARG A 178 -4.80 -22.07 -13.57
CA ARG A 178 -3.88 -22.09 -14.69
C ARG A 178 -4.20 -20.91 -15.60
N ARG A 179 -3.23 -20.00 -15.72
CA ARG A 179 -3.09 -18.98 -16.76
C ARG A 179 -3.73 -19.46 -18.07
N PRO A 180 -4.75 -18.80 -18.63
CA PRO A 180 -4.84 -18.74 -20.08
C PRO A 180 -3.55 -18.03 -20.50
N GLU A 181 -2.73 -18.67 -21.34
CA GLU A 181 -1.58 -18.03 -21.98
C GLU A 181 -2.06 -16.84 -22.81
N THR A 182 -2.35 -15.75 -22.12
CA THR A 182 -2.33 -14.42 -22.70
C THR A 182 -0.87 -14.05 -22.65
N THR A 183 -0.31 -14.00 -23.84
CA THR A 183 0.94 -13.34 -24.19
C THR A 183 1.05 -12.09 -23.31
N VAL A 184 2.12 -11.99 -22.52
CA VAL A 184 2.52 -10.71 -21.93
C VAL A 184 2.92 -9.84 -23.12
N THR A 185 1.94 -9.19 -23.74
CA THR A 185 2.19 -8.14 -24.71
C THR A 185 2.66 -6.89 -23.99
N ALA A 186 3.42 -6.09 -24.73
CA ALA A 186 3.86 -4.74 -24.43
C ALA A 186 3.02 -4.03 -23.36
N ASN A 187 3.70 -3.51 -22.33
CA ASN A 187 3.18 -2.67 -21.24
C ASN A 187 1.71 -2.21 -21.36
N TRP A 188 0.75 -3.03 -20.88
CA TRP A 188 -0.71 -2.80 -20.98
C TRP A 188 -1.20 -1.39 -20.59
N ARG A 189 -0.43 -0.67 -19.76
CA ARG A 189 -0.71 0.70 -19.37
C ARG A 189 -0.62 1.65 -20.55
N ILE A 190 0.38 1.45 -21.41
CA ILE A 190 0.57 2.23 -22.64
C ILE A 190 -0.58 1.92 -23.60
N ASP A 191 -0.94 0.65 -23.77
CA ASP A 191 -2.06 0.24 -24.63
C ASP A 191 -3.38 0.88 -24.17
N LEU A 192 -3.67 0.85 -22.86
CA LEU A 192 -4.86 1.51 -22.30
C LEU A 192 -4.87 3.01 -22.59
N MET A 193 -3.73 3.68 -22.38
CA MET A 193 -3.63 5.12 -22.62
C MET A 193 -3.81 5.46 -24.10
N GLN A 194 -3.22 4.67 -24.99
CA GLN A 194 -3.33 4.83 -26.44
C GLN A 194 -4.75 4.53 -26.95
N ALA A 195 -5.47 3.61 -26.32
CA ALA A 195 -6.86 3.30 -26.64
C ALA A 195 -7.82 4.44 -26.27
N HIS A 196 -7.45 5.29 -25.29
CA HIS A 196 -8.29 6.38 -24.79
C HIS A 196 -7.59 7.75 -24.83
N PRO A 197 -7.16 8.22 -26.02
CA PRO A 197 -6.31 9.40 -26.16
C PRO A 197 -6.99 10.71 -25.70
N LYS A 198 -8.32 10.73 -25.60
CA LYS A 198 -9.07 11.90 -25.09
C LYS A 198 -8.92 12.10 -23.58
N LEU A 199 -8.58 11.05 -22.83
CA LEU A 199 -8.51 11.06 -21.37
C LEU A 199 -7.08 11.20 -20.83
N PHE A 200 -6.09 10.89 -21.66
CA PHE A 200 -4.68 10.82 -21.28
C PHE A 200 -3.82 11.80 -22.09
N ALA A 201 -3.09 12.67 -21.39
CA ALA A 201 -2.07 13.51 -22.01
C ALA A 201 -0.74 12.74 -22.11
N ILE A 202 -0.60 11.92 -23.16
CA ILE A 202 0.57 11.02 -23.32
C ILE A 202 1.81 11.81 -23.74
N VAL A 203 2.85 11.77 -22.91
CA VAL A 203 4.20 12.21 -23.29
C VAL A 203 4.89 11.07 -24.04
N GLN A 204 4.92 11.15 -25.37
CA GLN A 204 5.38 10.05 -26.24
C GLN A 204 6.80 9.54 -25.93
N SER A 205 7.71 10.43 -25.52
CA SER A 205 9.10 10.07 -25.19
C SER A 205 9.25 9.37 -23.83
N LYS A 206 8.29 9.52 -22.92
CA LYS A 206 8.31 8.92 -21.57
C LYS A 206 6.90 8.72 -21.01
N PRO A 207 6.16 7.70 -21.48
CA PRO A 207 4.75 7.50 -21.12
C PRO A 207 4.49 7.42 -19.61
N GLN A 208 5.41 6.86 -18.83
CA GLN A 208 5.35 6.77 -17.36
C GLN A 208 5.43 8.12 -16.63
N ALA A 209 5.85 9.18 -17.30
CA ALA A 209 5.85 10.55 -16.76
C ALA A 209 4.56 11.33 -17.11
N SER A 210 3.65 10.72 -17.89
CA SER A 210 2.38 11.34 -18.27
C SER A 210 1.43 11.44 -17.09
N PHE A 211 0.60 12.48 -17.07
CA PHE A 211 -0.50 12.58 -16.11
C PHE A 211 -1.48 11.41 -16.30
N GLY A 212 -1.98 10.88 -15.20
CA GLY A 212 -2.92 9.75 -15.23
C GLY A 212 -2.29 8.39 -15.50
N TYR A 213 -0.95 8.27 -15.60
CA TYR A 213 -0.30 6.97 -15.79
C TYR A 213 -0.75 5.96 -14.70
N PRO A 214 -1.33 4.79 -15.08
CA PRO A 214 -1.87 3.83 -14.13
C PRO A 214 -0.81 3.26 -13.19
N SER A 215 -0.77 3.76 -11.96
CA SER A 215 0.13 3.28 -10.91
C SER A 215 -0.53 2.20 -10.05
N CYS A 216 -1.22 1.26 -10.72
CA CYS A 216 -1.91 0.11 -10.12
C CYS A 216 -1.53 -1.18 -10.88
N ASN A 217 -1.94 -2.33 -10.36
CA ASN A 217 -1.64 -3.63 -10.93
C ASN A 217 -2.55 -3.97 -12.13
N ALA A 218 -2.14 -4.97 -12.93
CA ALA A 218 -2.75 -5.29 -14.23
C ALA A 218 -4.16 -5.91 -14.14
N GLY A 219 -4.53 -6.49 -13.00
CA GLY A 219 -5.86 -7.06 -12.78
C GLY A 219 -6.98 -6.02 -12.82
N TRP A 220 -6.66 -4.73 -12.64
CA TRP A 220 -7.65 -3.67 -12.84
C TRP A 220 -7.64 -3.08 -14.26
N ARG A 221 -6.91 -3.66 -15.21
CA ARG A 221 -6.91 -3.21 -16.61
C ARG A 221 -8.32 -3.07 -17.14
N ASP A 222 -9.14 -4.11 -17.01
CA ASP A 222 -10.50 -4.14 -17.58
C ASP A 222 -11.44 -3.18 -16.84
N VAL A 223 -11.24 -3.03 -15.53
CA VAL A 223 -11.96 -2.03 -14.73
C VAL A 223 -11.65 -0.62 -15.22
N LEU A 224 -10.36 -0.33 -15.50
CA LEU A 224 -9.93 0.96 -16.01
C LEU A 224 -10.35 1.21 -17.46
N ASP A 225 -10.28 0.21 -18.33
CA ASP A 225 -10.75 0.29 -19.71
C ASP A 225 -12.27 0.58 -19.75
N GLN A 226 -13.05 -0.14 -18.95
CA GLN A 226 -14.49 0.12 -18.85
C GLN A 226 -14.82 1.49 -18.26
N LEU A 227 -14.02 1.96 -17.28
CA LEU A 227 -14.13 3.32 -16.76
C LEU A 227 -13.87 4.35 -17.86
N CYS A 228 -12.78 4.19 -18.61
CA CYS A 228 -12.41 5.11 -19.68
C CYS A 228 -13.52 5.23 -20.74
N ARG A 229 -14.07 4.10 -21.20
CA ARG A 229 -15.19 4.10 -22.15
C ARG A 229 -16.43 4.85 -21.64
N ARG A 230 -16.75 4.70 -20.34
CA ARG A 230 -17.89 5.41 -19.74
C ARG A 230 -17.66 6.91 -19.65
N ILE A 231 -16.45 7.33 -19.31
CA ILE A 231 -16.09 8.75 -19.26
C ILE A 231 -16.12 9.34 -20.67
N GLU A 232 -15.55 8.66 -21.67
CA GLU A 232 -15.61 9.12 -23.07
C GLU A 232 -17.04 9.25 -23.59
N ALA A 233 -17.95 8.35 -23.19
CA ALA A 233 -19.36 8.43 -23.54
C ALA A 233 -20.12 9.54 -22.78
N ALA A 234 -19.65 9.93 -21.60
CA ALA A 234 -20.24 10.98 -20.80
C ALA A 234 -19.84 12.39 -21.29
N LEU A 235 -18.68 12.53 -21.93
CA LEU A 235 -18.16 13.81 -22.39
C LEU A 235 -18.85 14.29 -23.68
N ALA A 236 -19.31 15.54 -23.67
CA ALA A 236 -19.75 16.24 -24.87
C ALA A 236 -18.56 16.73 -25.71
N HIS A 237 -18.80 17.11 -26.97
CA HIS A 237 -17.74 17.44 -27.94
C HIS A 237 -16.80 18.58 -27.52
N ASN A 238 -17.26 19.52 -26.69
CA ASN A 238 -16.48 20.68 -26.24
C ASN A 238 -16.03 20.57 -24.77
N GLU A 239 -16.22 19.42 -24.14
CA GLU A 239 -15.83 19.21 -22.75
C GLU A 239 -14.41 18.64 -22.65
N THR A 240 -13.70 19.03 -21.60
CA THR A 240 -12.34 18.57 -21.36
C THR A 240 -12.28 17.69 -20.13
N PHE A 241 -11.46 16.65 -20.19
CA PHE A 241 -11.20 15.76 -19.08
C PHE A 241 -9.76 15.27 -19.17
N LYS A 242 -9.07 15.21 -18.04
CA LYS A 242 -7.78 14.53 -17.93
C LYS A 242 -7.68 13.79 -16.61
N PHE A 243 -7.16 12.57 -16.67
CA PHE A 243 -6.69 11.92 -15.45
C PHE A 243 -5.46 12.64 -14.92
N VAL A 244 -5.54 13.13 -13.69
CA VAL A 244 -4.37 13.68 -12.98
C VAL A 244 -3.56 12.53 -12.41
N ARG A 245 -4.24 11.55 -11.79
CA ARG A 245 -3.58 10.41 -11.15
C ARG A 245 -4.51 9.22 -11.01
N ILE A 246 -3.98 8.05 -11.35
CA ILE A 246 -4.60 6.75 -11.12
C ILE A 246 -3.60 5.92 -10.34
N GLY A 247 -4.02 5.33 -9.23
CA GLY A 247 -3.14 4.45 -8.47
C GLY A 247 -3.86 3.70 -7.37
N THR A 248 -3.07 3.03 -6.55
CA THR A 248 -3.58 2.24 -5.42
C THR A 248 -3.23 2.92 -4.10
N LYS A 249 -4.21 3.04 -3.21
CA LYS A 249 -4.01 3.47 -1.82
C LYS A 249 -4.66 2.43 -0.90
N LEU A 250 -3.85 1.74 -0.08
CA LEU A 250 -4.30 0.70 0.84
C LEU A 250 -5.09 -0.44 0.16
N GLY A 251 -4.70 -0.84 -1.05
CA GLY A 251 -5.40 -1.90 -1.80
C GLY A 251 -6.69 -1.44 -2.49
N LEU A 252 -7.04 -0.16 -2.38
CA LEU A 252 -8.19 0.45 -3.06
C LEU A 252 -7.72 1.28 -4.25
N LEU A 253 -8.48 1.21 -5.34
CA LEU A 253 -8.28 2.06 -6.50
C LEU A 253 -8.54 3.52 -6.08
N TRP A 254 -7.68 4.42 -6.54
CA TRP A 254 -7.78 5.83 -6.25
C TRP A 254 -7.54 6.63 -7.52
N ILE A 255 -8.46 7.55 -7.81
CA ILE A 255 -8.52 8.30 -9.05
C ILE A 255 -8.70 9.78 -8.75
N LYS A 256 -7.89 10.61 -9.39
CA LYS A 256 -8.03 12.07 -9.43
C LYS A 256 -8.09 12.52 -10.88
N TRP A 257 -9.04 13.39 -11.20
CA TRP A 257 -9.22 13.97 -12.52
C TRP A 257 -9.47 15.47 -12.42
N GLU A 258 -9.26 16.16 -13.54
CA GLU A 258 -9.55 17.59 -13.72
C GLU A 258 -10.18 17.77 -15.11
N GLY A 259 -11.02 18.79 -15.28
CA GLY A 259 -11.69 19.03 -16.55
C GLY A 259 -12.77 20.10 -16.46
N GLU A 260 -13.03 20.74 -17.61
CA GLU A 260 -14.16 21.63 -17.82
C GLU A 260 -15.30 20.82 -18.42
N VAL A 261 -16.27 20.47 -17.58
CA VAL A 261 -17.42 19.65 -17.92
C VAL A 261 -18.69 20.29 -17.38
N SER A 262 -19.82 20.06 -18.04
CA SER A 262 -21.15 20.42 -17.55
C SER A 262 -21.50 19.65 -16.27
N GLY A 263 -22.51 20.14 -15.54
CA GLY A 263 -23.01 19.45 -14.34
C GLY A 263 -23.54 18.03 -14.65
N GLU A 264 -24.18 17.84 -15.80
CA GLU A 264 -24.69 16.54 -16.23
C GLU A 264 -23.55 15.56 -16.53
N SER A 265 -22.54 15.98 -17.30
CA SER A 265 -21.37 15.15 -17.59
C SER A 265 -20.57 14.85 -16.33
N ARG A 266 -20.43 15.82 -15.41
CA ARG A 266 -19.78 15.60 -14.12
C ARG A 266 -20.46 14.50 -13.32
N ALA A 267 -21.80 14.52 -13.20
CA ALA A 267 -22.54 13.49 -12.48
C ALA A 267 -22.30 12.09 -13.09
N LYS A 268 -22.38 11.97 -14.43
CA LYS A 268 -22.09 10.70 -15.13
C LYS A 268 -20.66 10.20 -14.93
N ILE A 269 -19.69 11.11 -14.89
CA ILE A 269 -18.27 10.80 -14.63
C ILE A 269 -18.09 10.31 -13.19
N GLU A 270 -18.69 10.99 -12.21
CA GLU A 270 -18.64 10.60 -10.79
C GLU A 270 -19.28 9.23 -10.57
N ASP A 271 -20.43 8.96 -11.21
CA ASP A 271 -21.07 7.65 -11.21
C ASP A 271 -20.18 6.57 -11.83
N ALA A 272 -19.55 6.87 -12.97
CA ALA A 272 -18.62 5.95 -13.63
C ALA A 272 -17.42 5.61 -12.74
N ILE A 273 -16.85 6.61 -12.06
CA ILE A 273 -15.77 6.43 -11.09
C ILE A 273 -16.25 5.59 -9.91
N SER A 274 -17.40 5.92 -9.32
CA SER A 274 -17.96 5.17 -8.20
C SER A 274 -18.14 3.68 -8.53
N LEU A 275 -18.70 3.39 -9.71
CA LEU A 275 -18.87 2.03 -10.19
C LEU A 275 -17.53 1.31 -10.44
N ALA A 276 -16.53 2.02 -10.97
CA ALA A 276 -15.18 1.47 -11.14
C ALA A 276 -14.51 1.18 -9.79
N LEU A 277 -14.69 2.03 -8.78
CA LEU A 277 -14.19 1.82 -7.42
C LEU A 277 -14.87 0.61 -6.77
N GLN A 278 -16.19 0.47 -6.93
CA GLN A 278 -16.95 -0.69 -6.44
C GLN A 278 -16.44 -1.99 -7.10
N ARG A 279 -16.29 -1.99 -8.43
CA ARG A 279 -15.74 -3.13 -9.17
C ARG A 279 -14.32 -3.45 -8.75
N ALA A 280 -13.43 -2.46 -8.64
CA ALA A 280 -12.09 -2.65 -8.11
C ALA A 280 -12.09 -3.21 -6.67
N GLY A 281 -13.12 -2.88 -5.88
CA GLY A 281 -13.37 -3.46 -4.55
C GLY A 281 -13.71 -4.95 -4.57
N SER A 282 -14.35 -5.45 -5.63
CA SER A 282 -14.68 -6.87 -5.84
C SER A 282 -13.71 -7.61 -6.76
N THR A 283 -12.84 -6.90 -7.48
CA THR A 283 -11.89 -7.44 -8.45
C THR A 283 -10.48 -7.46 -7.86
N CYS A 284 -9.76 -8.56 -8.04
CA CYS A 284 -8.35 -8.64 -7.66
C CYS A 284 -7.50 -7.70 -8.53
N ASP A 285 -6.71 -6.82 -7.91
CA ASP A 285 -5.87 -5.84 -8.62
C ASP A 285 -4.72 -6.49 -9.40
N ILE A 286 -4.36 -7.73 -9.08
CA ILE A 286 -3.31 -8.50 -9.75
C ILE A 286 -3.87 -9.36 -10.90
N CYS A 287 -4.88 -10.19 -10.63
CA CYS A 287 -5.37 -11.18 -11.60
C CYS A 287 -6.69 -10.83 -12.29
N GLY A 288 -7.41 -9.80 -11.86
CA GLY A 288 -8.61 -9.31 -12.54
C GLY A 288 -9.87 -10.15 -12.37
N LEU A 289 -9.82 -11.23 -11.60
CA LEU A 289 -11.01 -12.04 -11.30
C LEU A 289 -11.94 -11.32 -10.31
N GLU A 290 -13.23 -11.33 -10.63
CA GLU A 290 -14.32 -10.93 -9.73
C GLU A 290 -14.52 -12.00 -8.66
N ARG A 291 -14.74 -11.60 -7.40
CA ARG A 291 -15.13 -12.54 -6.35
C ARG A 291 -16.48 -13.16 -6.69
N SER A 292 -16.56 -14.49 -6.79
CA SER A 292 -17.86 -15.18 -6.78
C SER A 292 -18.53 -14.92 -5.43
N ALA A 293 -19.73 -14.35 -5.46
CA ALA A 293 -20.62 -14.24 -4.31
C ALA A 293 -21.04 -15.66 -3.89
N SER A 294 -20.18 -16.38 -3.17
CA SER A 294 -20.46 -17.72 -2.64
C SER A 294 -19.53 -17.98 -1.46
N ALA A 295 -19.94 -17.48 -0.30
CA ALA A 295 -19.86 -18.14 1.02
C ALA A 295 -20.39 -17.14 2.05
N CYS A 296 -21.68 -17.25 2.34
CA CYS A 296 -22.31 -16.77 3.57
C CYS A 296 -21.94 -17.75 4.68
#